data_AF-A0A6L7LI18-F1
#
_entry.id   AF-A0A6L7LI18-F1
#
_cell.length_a   1.000
_cell.length_b   1.000
_cell.length_c   1.000
_cell.angle_alpha   90.00
_cell.angle_beta   90.00
_cell.angle_gamma   90.00
#
_symmetry.space_group_name_H-M   'P 1'
#
loop_
_entity.id
_entity.type
_entity.pdbx_description
1 polymer ?
#
loop_
_entity_poly.entity_id
_entity_poly.type
_entity_poly.pdbx_seq_one_letter_code
_entity_poly.pdbx_strand_id
1 'polypeptide(L)'
;MISVVVPDTGPLISLGLVGRLDLIDRFNSQILITDAVKTELLEGRPSVPEREALAGWIAAGGNRLRIVETPSGSLLQRAFDLLKYVPEDRLDHERRKVRRELRNAGENSIRDLAEEMRGGLVGDTTGLVLFEDRRVRNMDFGPRVRRLSTWSFVLALEALGVIPSAEGLFDEIERAGRMASRIVFDRCGADAGDDFAESYDMTGLATRKRDDGDGSGGPR
;
A
#
# COMPACT_ATOMS: atom_id res chain seq x y z
N MET A 1 13.63 12.58 -14.65
CA MET A 1 13.42 12.80 -13.19
C MET A 1 12.61 11.64 -12.66
N ILE A 2 12.84 11.19 -11.42
CA ILE A 2 12.13 10.06 -10.80
C ILE A 2 11.16 10.62 -9.75
N SER A 3 10.01 9.96 -9.60
CA SER A 3 9.08 10.19 -8.48
C SER A 3 8.94 8.88 -7.72
N VAL A 4 9.22 8.87 -6.40
CA VAL A 4 9.04 7.68 -5.57
C VAL A 4 7.57 7.57 -5.20
N VAL A 5 6.97 6.41 -5.41
CA VAL A 5 5.56 6.13 -5.14
C VAL A 5 5.50 5.01 -4.10
N VAL A 6 4.84 5.24 -2.97
CA VAL A 6 4.72 4.26 -1.89
C VAL A 6 3.22 3.98 -1.70
N PRO A 7 2.70 2.92 -2.35
CA PRO A 7 1.26 2.67 -2.43
C PRO A 7 0.71 1.97 -1.18
N ASP A 8 1.57 1.31 -0.40
CA ASP A 8 1.22 0.61 0.82
C ASP A 8 2.07 1.09 2.01
N THR A 9 1.60 0.85 3.24
CA THR A 9 2.27 1.32 4.46
C THR A 9 3.54 0.53 4.80
N GLY A 10 3.75 -0.63 4.19
CA GLY A 10 4.79 -1.58 4.56
C GLY A 10 6.21 -1.01 4.52
N PRO A 11 6.67 -0.44 3.38
CA PRO A 11 8.00 0.17 3.29
C PRO A 11 8.23 1.27 4.33
N LEU A 12 7.21 2.08 4.62
CA LEU A 12 7.30 3.19 5.57
C LEU A 12 7.39 2.68 7.02
N ILE A 13 6.60 1.67 7.37
CA ILE A 13 6.67 1.04 8.69
C ILE A 13 8.00 0.33 8.89
N SER A 14 8.41 -0.51 7.92
CA SER A 14 9.68 -1.25 7.96
C SER A 14 10.87 -0.32 8.17
N LEU A 15 10.99 0.74 7.36
CA LEU A 15 12.10 1.68 7.49
C LEU A 15 11.95 2.61 8.70
N GLY A 16 10.72 2.98 9.06
CA GLY A 16 10.42 3.79 10.24
C GLY A 16 10.82 3.13 11.56
N LEU A 17 10.62 1.82 11.67
CA LEU A 17 10.99 1.02 12.86
C LEU A 17 12.46 1.13 13.27
N VAL A 18 13.33 1.25 12.27
CA VAL A 18 14.77 1.32 12.45
C VAL A 18 15.32 2.74 12.22
N GLY A 19 14.43 3.73 12.13
CA GLY A 19 14.80 5.14 11.96
C GLY A 19 15.46 5.44 10.61
N ARG A 20 15.16 4.67 9.56
CA ARG A 20 15.79 4.74 8.23
C ARG A 20 14.89 5.29 7.12
N LEU A 21 13.92 6.14 7.46
CA LEU A 21 13.10 6.84 6.46
C LEU A 21 13.95 7.78 5.56
N ASP A 22 15.15 8.18 6.03
CA ASP A 22 16.15 8.93 5.25
C ASP A 22 16.50 8.26 3.91
N LEU A 23 16.38 6.93 3.84
CA LEU A 23 16.67 6.17 2.63
C LEU A 23 15.71 6.49 1.48
N ILE A 24 14.43 6.69 1.78
CA ILE A 24 13.43 7.10 0.79
C ILE A 24 13.72 8.53 0.32
N ASP A 25 14.18 9.39 1.22
CA ASP A 25 14.46 10.79 0.93
C ASP A 25 15.72 11.01 0.07
N ARG A 26 16.56 9.98 -0.08
CA ARG A 26 17.89 10.08 -0.67
C ARG A 26 17.91 10.53 -2.12
N PHE A 27 16.86 10.25 -2.89
CA PHE A 27 16.79 10.58 -4.31
C PHE A 27 16.53 12.06 -4.61
N ASN A 28 16.31 12.88 -3.56
CA ASN A 28 15.86 14.27 -3.70
C ASN A 28 14.68 14.43 -4.69
N SER A 29 13.82 13.42 -4.75
CA SER A 29 12.68 13.33 -5.65
C SER A 29 11.40 13.71 -4.93
N GLN A 30 10.35 13.91 -5.73
CA GLN A 30 8.98 13.87 -5.22
C GLN A 30 8.68 12.48 -4.67
N ILE A 31 7.93 12.44 -3.57
CA ILE A 31 7.45 11.24 -2.91
C ILE A 31 5.93 11.31 -2.92
N LEU A 32 5.29 10.24 -3.37
CA LEU A 32 3.85 10.11 -3.53
C LEU A 32 3.37 9.01 -2.59
N ILE A 33 2.46 9.34 -1.68
CA ILE A 33 1.73 8.38 -0.85
C ILE A 33 0.23 8.59 -1.06
N THR A 34 -0.58 7.55 -0.88
CA THR A 34 -2.03 7.76 -0.87
C THR A 34 -2.49 8.37 0.46
N ASP A 35 -3.62 9.05 0.43
CA ASP A 35 -4.38 9.44 1.62
C ASP A 35 -4.75 8.25 2.53
N ALA A 36 -5.01 7.07 1.96
CA ALA A 36 -5.23 5.84 2.71
C ALA A 36 -3.96 5.43 3.49
N VAL A 37 -2.79 5.46 2.85
CA VAL A 37 -1.49 5.20 3.52
C VAL A 37 -1.31 6.19 4.67
N LYS A 38 -1.48 7.49 4.42
CA LYS A 38 -1.40 8.52 5.48
C LYS A 38 -2.35 8.20 6.64
N THR A 39 -3.62 7.90 6.34
CA THR A 39 -4.64 7.62 7.34
C THR A 39 -4.28 6.37 8.13
N GLU A 40 -3.78 5.33 7.47
CA GLU A 40 -3.42 4.07 8.13
C GLU A 40 -2.18 4.23 9.03
N LEU A 41 -1.17 5.02 8.62
CA LEU A 41 -0.02 5.34 9.47
C LEU A 41 -0.43 6.18 10.69
N LEU A 42 -1.31 7.16 10.50
CA LEU A 42 -1.69 8.08 11.57
C LEU A 42 -2.82 7.56 12.45
N GLU A 43 -3.72 6.72 11.98
CA GLU A 43 -4.85 6.17 12.73
C GLU A 43 -4.71 4.66 13.00
N GLY A 44 -3.54 4.09 12.70
CA GLY A 44 -3.15 2.71 12.92
C GLY A 44 -3.08 2.29 14.40
N ARG A 45 -2.42 1.17 14.70
CA ARG A 45 -2.33 0.70 16.09
C ARG A 45 -1.51 1.69 16.93
N PRO A 46 -2.03 2.19 18.07
CA PRO A 46 -1.39 3.25 18.86
C PRO A 46 -0.12 2.83 19.61
N SER A 47 0.30 1.57 19.56
CA SER A 47 1.32 1.01 20.45
C SER A 47 2.74 0.97 19.88
N VAL A 48 3.09 1.82 18.91
CA VAL A 48 4.44 1.78 18.32
C VAL A 48 5.09 3.16 18.26
N PRO A 49 6.35 3.32 18.75
CA PRO A 49 7.15 4.55 18.62
C PRO A 49 7.24 5.11 17.20
N GLU A 50 6.93 4.29 16.20
CA GLU A 50 6.85 4.62 14.78
C GLU A 50 5.90 5.79 14.47
N ARG A 51 4.76 5.94 15.18
CA ARG A 51 3.71 6.89 14.78
C ARG A 51 4.20 8.34 14.83
N GLU A 52 4.94 8.70 15.87
CA GLU A 52 5.52 10.05 16.00
C GLU A 52 6.61 10.30 14.97
N ALA A 53 7.49 9.31 14.73
CA ALA A 53 8.52 9.39 13.71
C ALA A 53 7.93 9.55 12.30
N LEU A 54 6.90 8.78 11.96
CA LEU A 54 6.18 8.85 10.69
C LEU A 54 5.41 10.15 10.54
N ALA A 55 4.72 10.60 11.59
CA ALA A 55 4.05 11.90 11.59
C ALA A 55 5.05 13.04 11.39
N GLY A 56 6.20 12.99 12.07
CA GLY A 56 7.31 13.92 11.90
C GLY A 56 7.89 13.90 10.49
N TRP A 57 8.08 12.71 9.91
CA TRP A 57 8.55 12.55 8.53
C TRP A 57 7.55 13.13 7.52
N ILE A 58 6.25 12.85 7.68
CA ILE A 58 5.20 13.44 6.84
C ILE A 58 5.19 14.96 6.94
N ALA A 59 5.31 15.50 8.16
CA ALA A 59 5.35 16.95 8.39
C ALA A 59 6.61 17.60 7.82
N ALA A 60 7.77 16.92 7.90
CA ALA A 60 9.06 17.40 7.40
C ALA A 60 9.18 17.32 5.86
N GLY A 61 8.38 16.47 5.21
CA GLY A 61 8.44 16.25 3.76
C GLY A 61 8.17 17.51 2.91
N GLY A 62 7.50 18.53 3.45
CA GLY A 62 7.24 19.80 2.76
C GLY A 62 6.67 19.61 1.36
N ASN A 63 7.19 20.33 0.37
CA ASN A 63 6.74 20.25 -1.03
C ASN A 63 7.17 18.96 -1.75
N ARG A 64 8.02 18.13 -1.13
CA ARG A 64 8.48 16.88 -1.73
C ARG A 64 7.50 15.74 -1.52
N LEU A 65 6.81 15.72 -0.37
CA LEU A 65 5.80 14.71 -0.08
C LEU A 65 4.43 15.19 -0.59
N ARG A 66 3.89 14.50 -1.59
CA ARG A 66 2.54 14.71 -2.09
C ARG A 66 1.66 13.56 -1.65
N ILE A 67 0.57 13.91 -0.96
CA ILE A 67 -0.51 12.98 -0.68
C ILE A 67 -1.45 12.97 -1.89
N VAL A 68 -1.64 11.80 -2.47
CA VAL A 68 -2.57 11.55 -3.57
C VAL A 68 -3.91 11.17 -2.95
N GLU A 69 -4.91 12.02 -3.16
CA GLU A 69 -6.28 11.71 -2.73
C GLU A 69 -6.83 10.58 -3.60
N THR A 70 -7.46 9.59 -2.97
CA THR A 70 -8.08 8.46 -3.66
C THR A 70 -9.52 8.32 -3.19
N PRO A 71 -10.47 7.87 -4.05
CA PRO A 71 -11.84 7.60 -3.60
C PRO A 71 -11.91 6.72 -2.34
N SER A 72 -11.08 5.66 -2.30
CA SER A 72 -11.03 4.73 -1.18
C SER A 72 -10.43 5.33 0.09
N GLY A 73 -9.36 6.11 -0.05
CA GLY A 73 -8.72 6.77 1.08
C GLY A 73 -9.54 7.93 1.63
N SER A 74 -10.21 8.71 0.78
CA SER A 74 -11.16 9.75 1.21
C SER A 74 -12.33 9.17 2.01
N LEU A 75 -12.84 8.00 1.62
CA LEU A 75 -13.86 7.30 2.41
C LEU A 75 -13.32 6.87 3.78
N LEU A 76 -12.12 6.30 3.82
CA LEU A 76 -11.44 5.88 5.05
C LEU A 76 -11.19 7.07 5.99
N GLN A 77 -10.63 8.15 5.46
CA GLN A 77 -10.33 9.36 6.20
C GLN A 77 -11.61 9.97 6.80
N ARG A 78 -12.68 10.09 6.01
CA ARG A 78 -13.98 10.59 6.50
C ARG A 78 -14.52 9.70 7.62
N ALA A 79 -14.42 8.38 7.48
CA ALA A 79 -14.88 7.47 8.53
C ALA A 79 -14.11 7.68 9.84
N PHE A 80 -12.78 7.86 9.79
CA PHE A 80 -11.97 8.19 10.97
C PHE A 80 -12.23 9.60 11.51
N ASP A 81 -12.49 10.59 10.66
CA ASP A 81 -12.83 11.95 11.08
C ASP A 81 -14.14 11.99 11.89
N LEU A 82 -15.13 11.18 11.50
CA LEU A 82 -16.39 11.05 12.25
C LEU A 82 -16.17 10.46 13.65
N LEU A 83 -15.11 9.67 13.87
CA LEU A 83 -14.80 9.12 15.19
C LEU A 83 -14.41 10.18 16.22
N LYS A 84 -14.03 11.40 15.78
CA LYS A 84 -13.74 12.53 16.67
C LYS A 84 -14.97 12.98 17.47
N TYR A 85 -16.17 12.61 17.02
CA TYR A 85 -17.44 12.93 17.69
C TYR A 85 -18.01 11.74 18.47
N VAL A 86 -17.33 10.58 18.47
CA VAL A 86 -17.75 9.38 19.20
C VAL A 86 -17.30 9.50 20.67
N PRO A 87 -18.19 9.25 21.65
CA PRO A 87 -17.80 9.21 23.07
C PRO A 87 -16.66 8.22 23.34
N GLU A 88 -15.76 8.58 24.26
CA GLU A 88 -14.51 7.85 24.53
C GLU A 88 -14.75 6.38 24.92
N ASP A 89 -15.82 6.10 25.68
CA ASP A 89 -16.24 4.77 26.10
C ASP A 89 -16.63 3.84 24.93
N ARG A 90 -16.94 4.40 23.75
CA ARG A 90 -17.31 3.67 22.53
C ARG A 90 -16.28 3.78 21.41
N LEU A 91 -15.27 4.64 21.56
CA LEU A 91 -14.30 4.95 20.50
C LEU A 91 -13.58 3.70 19.99
N ASP A 92 -13.11 2.83 20.88
CA ASP A 92 -12.41 1.59 20.51
C ASP A 92 -13.30 0.58 19.78
N HIS A 93 -14.60 0.55 20.11
CA HIS A 93 -15.56 -0.29 19.40
C HIS A 93 -15.78 0.22 17.97
N GLU A 94 -16.05 1.52 17.82
CA GLU A 94 -16.29 2.14 16.52
C GLU A 94 -15.03 2.14 15.64
N ARG A 95 -13.83 2.37 16.20
CA ARG A 95 -12.56 2.22 15.48
C ARG A 95 -12.41 0.81 14.89
N ARG A 96 -12.73 -0.24 15.66
CA ARG A 96 -12.69 -1.63 15.19
C ARG A 96 -13.73 -1.90 14.11
N LYS A 97 -14.92 -1.31 14.23
CA LYS A 97 -15.98 -1.41 13.24
C LYS A 97 -15.59 -0.77 11.91
N VAL A 98 -15.09 0.48 11.92
CA VAL A 98 -14.59 1.18 10.74
C VAL A 98 -13.51 0.34 10.03
N ARG A 99 -12.51 -0.16 10.77
CA ARG A 99 -11.46 -1.02 10.21
C ARG A 99 -12.00 -2.30 9.57
N ARG A 100 -13.07 -2.89 10.13
CA ARG A 100 -13.69 -4.11 9.59
C ARG A 100 -14.50 -3.84 8.32
N GLU A 101 -15.25 -2.74 8.31
CA GLU A 101 -16.10 -2.32 7.19
C GLU A 101 -15.24 -1.85 6.00
N LEU A 102 -14.14 -1.15 6.28
CA LEU A 102 -13.22 -0.60 5.29
C LEU A 102 -11.90 -1.37 5.20
N ARG A 103 -11.90 -2.67 5.51
CA ARG A 103 -10.69 -3.52 5.54
C ARG A 103 -9.93 -3.58 4.20
N ASN A 104 -10.61 -3.30 3.09
CA ASN A 104 -10.02 -3.29 1.75
C ASN A 104 -9.68 -1.87 1.26
N ALA A 105 -9.86 -0.82 2.08
CA ALA A 105 -9.66 0.55 1.63
C ALA A 105 -8.20 0.83 1.24
N GLY A 106 -7.23 0.25 1.97
CA GLY A 106 -5.81 0.32 1.59
C GLY A 106 -5.58 -0.30 0.21
N GLU A 107 -6.01 -1.54 0.00
CA GLU A 107 -5.89 -2.26 -1.27
C GLU A 107 -6.59 -1.54 -2.44
N ASN A 108 -7.79 -1.00 -2.20
CA ASN A 108 -8.52 -0.25 -3.22
C ASN A 108 -7.82 1.08 -3.53
N SER A 109 -7.22 1.75 -2.54
CA SER A 109 -6.45 2.98 -2.78
C SER A 109 -5.23 2.74 -3.68
N ILE A 110 -4.64 1.54 -3.64
CA ILE A 110 -3.55 1.15 -4.57
C ILE A 110 -4.09 1.07 -6.00
N ARG A 111 -5.31 0.54 -6.19
CA ARG A 111 -5.96 0.47 -7.51
C ARG A 111 -6.29 1.87 -8.03
N ASP A 112 -6.87 2.70 -7.17
CA ASP A 112 -7.18 4.10 -7.47
C ASP A 112 -5.89 4.84 -7.89
N LEU A 113 -4.80 4.67 -7.14
CA LEU A 113 -3.49 5.23 -7.48
C LEU A 113 -2.93 4.69 -8.80
N ALA A 114 -3.06 3.40 -9.07
CA ALA A 114 -2.60 2.81 -10.33
C ALA A 114 -3.36 3.40 -11.54
N GLU A 115 -4.65 3.70 -11.39
CA GLU A 115 -5.45 4.39 -12.39
C GLU A 115 -4.98 5.83 -12.62
N GLU A 116 -4.77 6.60 -11.55
CA GLU A 116 -4.22 7.95 -11.62
C GLU A 116 -2.82 7.98 -12.27
N MET A 117 -1.97 7.00 -11.96
CA MET A 117 -0.64 6.84 -12.56
C MET A 117 -0.72 6.61 -14.07
N ARG A 118 -1.63 5.75 -14.53
CA ARG A 118 -1.90 5.55 -15.97
C ARG A 118 -2.49 6.80 -16.62
N GLY A 119 -3.29 7.56 -15.86
CA GLY A 119 -3.83 8.87 -16.25
C GLY A 119 -2.81 10.00 -16.33
N GLY A 120 -1.55 9.76 -15.95
CA GLY A 120 -0.47 10.73 -16.08
C GLY A 120 -0.12 11.49 -14.80
N LEU A 121 -0.45 10.95 -13.61
CA LEU A 121 -0.11 11.56 -12.30
C LEU A 121 1.37 11.95 -12.17
N VAL A 122 2.27 11.14 -12.74
CA VAL A 122 3.73 11.38 -12.74
C VAL A 122 4.23 12.13 -13.98
N GLY A 123 3.34 12.50 -14.90
CA GLY A 123 3.64 13.26 -16.12
C GLY A 123 4.78 12.65 -16.93
N ASP A 124 5.82 13.44 -17.20
CA ASP A 124 7.01 13.01 -17.92
C ASP A 124 8.10 12.37 -17.05
N THR A 125 7.84 12.18 -15.76
CA THR A 125 8.77 11.54 -14.82
C THR A 125 8.59 10.03 -14.81
N THR A 126 9.65 9.31 -14.42
CA THR A 126 9.58 7.86 -14.17
C THR A 126 9.10 7.61 -12.75
N GLY A 127 8.00 6.88 -12.58
CA GLY A 127 7.55 6.45 -11.25
C GLY A 127 8.40 5.28 -10.74
N LEU A 128 8.88 5.35 -9.50
CA LEU A 128 9.47 4.21 -8.79
C LEU A 128 8.49 3.77 -7.70
N VAL A 129 7.72 2.71 -7.95
CA VAL A 129 6.78 2.14 -7.00
C VAL A 129 7.51 1.22 -6.03
N LEU A 130 7.59 1.62 -4.77
CA LEU A 130 8.21 0.88 -3.67
C LEU A 130 7.14 0.19 -2.84
N PHE A 131 7.16 -1.14 -2.74
CA PHE A 131 6.07 -1.89 -2.11
C PHE A 131 6.54 -3.09 -1.27
N GLU A 132 5.68 -3.54 -0.36
CA GLU A 132 5.80 -4.84 0.31
C GLU A 132 4.64 -5.78 -0.03
N ASP A 133 3.47 -5.24 -0.36
CA ASP A 133 2.30 -6.05 -0.70
C ASP A 133 2.51 -6.80 -2.03
N ARG A 134 2.31 -8.12 -2.00
CA ARG A 134 2.45 -8.99 -3.18
C ARG A 134 1.49 -8.62 -4.30
N ARG A 135 0.35 -8.01 -4.00
CA ARG A 135 -0.66 -7.62 -5.00
C ARG A 135 -0.14 -6.55 -5.95
N VAL A 136 0.73 -5.66 -5.46
CA VAL A 136 1.35 -4.58 -6.27
C VAL A 136 2.18 -5.15 -7.42
N ARG A 137 2.73 -6.36 -7.28
CA ARG A 137 3.59 -7.00 -8.29
C ARG A 137 2.94 -7.14 -9.65
N ASN A 138 1.66 -7.49 -9.66
CA ASN A 138 0.92 -7.81 -10.88
C ASN A 138 0.07 -6.61 -11.35
N MET A 139 0.12 -5.48 -10.64
CA MET A 139 -0.62 -4.29 -11.01
C MET A 139 0.13 -3.49 -12.07
N ASP A 140 -0.60 -3.07 -13.10
CA ASP A 140 -0.10 -2.14 -14.09
C ASP A 140 -0.24 -0.69 -13.59
N PHE A 141 0.88 0.02 -13.45
CA PHE A 141 0.91 1.45 -13.09
C PHE A 141 1.23 2.34 -14.31
N GLY A 142 1.28 1.76 -15.50
CA GLY A 142 1.63 2.43 -16.74
C GLY A 142 3.08 2.23 -17.18
N PRO A 143 3.39 2.61 -18.43
CA PRO A 143 4.64 2.23 -19.10
C PRO A 143 5.89 2.91 -18.54
N ARG A 144 5.73 4.05 -17.83
CA ARG A 144 6.84 4.83 -17.25
C ARG A 144 7.05 4.55 -15.77
N VAL A 145 6.72 3.34 -15.32
CA VAL A 145 6.85 2.94 -13.92
C VAL A 145 7.83 1.78 -13.77
N ARG A 146 8.68 1.84 -12.77
CA ARG A 146 9.46 0.70 -12.28
C ARG A 146 8.92 0.31 -10.91
N ARG A 147 8.63 -0.97 -10.74
CA ARG A 147 8.11 -1.54 -9.49
C ARG A 147 9.25 -2.28 -8.80
N LEU A 148 9.47 -1.96 -7.53
CA LEU A 148 10.56 -2.47 -6.73
C LEU A 148 10.02 -2.90 -5.36
N SER A 149 10.34 -4.10 -4.92
CA SER A 149 10.07 -4.47 -3.52
C SER A 149 10.96 -3.66 -2.58
N THR A 150 10.54 -3.46 -1.33
CA THR A 150 11.39 -2.83 -0.29
C THR A 150 12.75 -3.52 -0.19
N TRP A 151 12.79 -4.84 -0.31
CA TRP A 151 14.03 -5.61 -0.30
C TRP A 151 14.94 -5.29 -1.49
N SER A 152 14.41 -5.31 -2.71
CA SER A 152 15.19 -4.94 -3.90
C SER A 152 15.67 -3.50 -3.85
N PHE A 153 14.93 -2.61 -3.20
CA PHE A 153 15.34 -1.24 -2.95
C PHE A 153 16.57 -1.15 -2.05
N VAL A 154 16.56 -1.79 -0.88
CA VAL A 154 17.75 -1.76 0.01
C VAL A 154 18.95 -2.50 -0.58
N LEU A 155 18.74 -3.59 -1.33
CA LEU A 155 19.83 -4.23 -2.07
C LEU A 155 20.48 -3.27 -3.08
N ALA A 156 19.67 -2.49 -3.80
CA ALA A 156 20.20 -1.47 -4.71
C ALA A 156 20.99 -0.39 -3.95
N LEU A 157 20.53 0.03 -2.77
CA LEU A 157 21.24 0.99 -1.92
C LEU A 157 22.57 0.45 -1.40
N GLU A 158 22.63 -0.83 -1.04
CA GLU A 158 23.88 -1.51 -0.64
C GLU A 158 24.86 -1.56 -1.82
N ALA A 159 24.39 -1.97 -2.99
CA ALA A 159 25.23 -2.00 -4.21
C ALA A 159 25.76 -0.61 -4.59
N LEU A 160 25.04 0.46 -4.25
CA LEU A 160 25.46 1.85 -4.44
C LEU A 160 26.32 2.40 -3.30
N GLY A 161 26.61 1.61 -2.26
CA GLY A 161 27.38 2.02 -1.09
C GLY A 161 26.67 3.02 -0.19
N VAL A 162 25.35 3.18 -0.31
CA VAL A 162 24.54 4.07 0.54
C VAL A 162 24.31 3.49 1.93
N ILE A 163 24.19 2.16 2.01
CA ILE A 163 24.13 1.41 3.26
C ILE A 163 25.23 0.34 3.26
N PRO A 164 25.73 -0.06 4.44
CA PRO A 164 26.77 -1.07 4.54
C PRO A 164 26.25 -2.50 4.29
N SER A 165 24.98 -2.79 4.61
CA SER A 165 24.38 -4.10 4.39
C SER A 165 22.85 -4.04 4.32
N ALA A 166 22.25 -4.60 3.27
CA ALA A 166 20.80 -4.76 3.20
C ALA A 166 20.28 -5.81 4.18
N GLU A 167 20.98 -6.94 4.30
CA GLU A 167 20.64 -7.99 5.29
C GLU A 167 20.72 -7.45 6.71
N GLY A 168 21.81 -6.74 7.07
CA GLY A 168 21.94 -6.15 8.40
C GLY A 168 20.78 -5.21 8.76
N LEU A 169 20.31 -4.42 7.79
CA LEU A 169 19.15 -3.55 7.96
C LEU A 169 17.85 -4.34 8.15
N PHE A 170 17.62 -5.41 7.39
CA PHE A 170 16.42 -6.24 7.54
C PHE A 170 16.43 -7.07 8.84
N ASP A 171 17.61 -7.48 9.31
CA ASP A 171 17.76 -8.12 10.62
C ASP A 171 17.44 -7.14 11.77
N GLU A 172 17.74 -5.85 11.61
CA GLU A 172 17.29 -4.81 12.56
C GLU A 172 15.77 -4.68 12.56
N ILE A 173 15.13 -4.67 11.39
CA ILE A 173 13.67 -4.58 11.24
C ILE A 173 12.98 -5.79 11.89
N GLU A 174 13.53 -6.99 11.70
CA GLU A 174 13.01 -8.22 12.32
C GLU A 174 13.18 -8.22 13.83
N ARG A 175 14.35 -7.78 14.34
CA ARG A 175 14.57 -7.61 15.78
C ARG A 175 13.64 -6.57 16.40
N ALA A 176 13.22 -5.58 15.62
CA ALA A 176 12.22 -4.59 16.03
C ALA A 176 10.77 -5.13 15.99
N GLY A 177 10.58 -6.40 15.59
CA GLY A 177 9.30 -7.10 15.69
C GLY A 177 8.51 -7.18 14.38
N ARG A 178 9.11 -6.82 13.24
CA ARG A 178 8.44 -6.87 11.93
C ARG A 178 9.14 -7.83 10.97
N MET A 179 8.40 -8.84 10.50
CA MET A 179 8.87 -9.72 9.43
C MET A 179 8.60 -9.10 8.06
N ALA A 180 9.57 -8.35 7.54
CA ALA A 180 9.50 -7.77 6.20
C ALA A 180 9.85 -8.80 5.11
N SER A 181 9.24 -8.67 3.92
CA SER A 181 9.47 -9.61 2.83
C SER A 181 10.83 -9.40 2.16
N ARG A 182 11.71 -10.41 2.16
CA ARG A 182 12.99 -10.44 1.42
C ARG A 182 12.85 -10.90 -0.04
N ILE A 183 11.70 -10.64 -0.68
CA ILE A 183 11.50 -11.09 -2.06
C ILE A 183 12.17 -10.10 -3.01
N VAL A 184 13.08 -10.60 -3.85
CA VAL A 184 13.67 -9.83 -4.93
C VAL A 184 12.62 -9.61 -6.02
N PHE A 185 12.26 -8.36 -6.27
CA PHE A 185 11.35 -7.98 -7.33
C PHE A 185 11.74 -6.63 -7.91
N ASP A 186 11.96 -6.60 -9.22
CA ASP A 186 12.31 -5.41 -9.99
C ASP A 186 11.79 -5.56 -11.42
N ARG A 187 10.78 -4.78 -11.80
CA ARG A 187 10.12 -4.85 -13.12
C ARG A 187 9.75 -3.47 -13.65
N CYS A 188 9.97 -3.24 -14.94
CA CYS A 188 9.41 -2.08 -15.64
C CYS A 188 7.92 -2.31 -15.94
N GLY A 189 7.17 -1.23 -16.14
CA GLY A 189 5.74 -1.25 -16.42
C GLY A 189 5.43 -1.83 -17.79
N ALA A 190 6.35 -1.68 -18.75
CA ALA A 190 6.26 -2.30 -20.07
C ALA A 190 6.40 -3.84 -20.04
N ASP A 191 6.82 -4.44 -18.92
CA ASP A 191 7.00 -5.90 -18.76
C ASP A 191 5.76 -6.58 -18.15
N ALA A 192 4.62 -5.90 -18.05
CA ALA A 192 3.37 -6.53 -17.65
C ALA A 192 2.87 -7.43 -18.81
N GLY A 193 3.23 -8.73 -18.76
CA GLY A 193 2.55 -9.73 -19.58
C GLY A 193 1.04 -9.69 -19.32
N ASP A 194 0.26 -9.99 -20.36
CA ASP A 194 -1.21 -9.94 -20.43
C ASP A 194 -1.97 -10.88 -19.45
N ASP A 195 -1.38 -11.29 -18.32
CA ASP A 195 -1.95 -12.26 -17.38
C ASP A 195 -2.68 -11.61 -16.20
N PHE A 196 -3.47 -10.56 -16.46
CA PHE A 196 -4.41 -10.03 -15.45
C PHE A 196 -5.66 -10.93 -15.30
N ALA A 197 -5.92 -11.82 -16.26
CA ALA A 197 -7.14 -12.62 -16.32
C ALA A 197 -7.14 -13.89 -15.43
N GLU A 198 -5.99 -14.36 -14.93
CA GLU A 198 -5.92 -15.66 -14.24
C GLU A 198 -6.07 -15.61 -12.70
N SER A 199 -6.23 -14.44 -12.07
CA SER A 199 -6.45 -14.37 -10.61
C SER A 199 -7.92 -14.50 -10.20
N TYR A 200 -8.82 -14.87 -11.11
CA TYR A 200 -10.21 -15.21 -10.79
C TYR A 200 -10.38 -16.73 -10.79
N ASP A 201 -10.24 -17.36 -9.62
CA ASP A 201 -10.87 -18.65 -9.36
C ASP A 201 -11.62 -18.64 -8.01
N MET A 202 -12.94 -18.41 -8.14
CA MET A 202 -13.99 -19.26 -7.58
C MET A 202 -13.84 -19.78 -6.15
N THR A 203 -14.03 -18.92 -5.16
CA THR A 203 -14.51 -19.36 -3.82
C THR A 203 -15.58 -18.41 -3.31
N GLY A 204 -16.79 -18.46 -3.90
CA GLY A 204 -17.90 -17.62 -3.45
C GLY A 204 -19.31 -18.06 -3.79
N LEU A 205 -19.53 -19.01 -4.72
CA LEU A 205 -20.87 -19.43 -5.11
C LEU A 205 -20.94 -20.95 -5.30
N ALA A 206 -20.72 -21.69 -4.22
CA ALA A 206 -21.22 -23.06 -4.08
C ALA A 206 -21.65 -23.27 -2.64
N THR A 207 -22.91 -22.93 -2.33
CA THR A 207 -23.87 -23.75 -1.56
C THR A 207 -25.07 -22.91 -1.12
N ARG A 208 -26.17 -23.01 -1.86
CA ARG A 208 -27.49 -23.25 -1.26
C ARG A 208 -28.27 -24.15 -2.20
N LYS A 209 -28.32 -25.43 -1.79
CA LYS A 209 -29.16 -26.48 -2.33
C LYS A 209 -30.49 -26.47 -1.57
N ARG A 210 -31.53 -26.96 -2.24
CA ARG A 210 -32.89 -27.36 -1.77
C ARG A 210 -33.95 -26.28 -1.93
N ASP A 211 -35.17 -26.57 -2.37
CA ASP A 211 -35.81 -27.78 -2.92
C ASP A 211 -37.15 -27.30 -3.53
N ASP A 212 -37.87 -28.22 -4.18
CA ASP A 212 -39.28 -28.16 -4.61
C ASP A 212 -39.52 -27.42 -5.95
N GLY A 213 -40.18 -27.97 -6.97
CA GLY A 213 -40.95 -29.19 -7.14
C GLY A 213 -41.91 -28.96 -8.32
N ASP A 214 -42.16 -30.02 -9.09
CA ASP A 214 -43.37 -30.26 -9.89
C ASP A 214 -43.62 -29.50 -11.21
N GLY A 215 -44.27 -30.19 -12.17
CA GLY A 215 -44.98 -29.55 -13.29
C GLY A 215 -44.59 -29.93 -14.73
N SER A 216 -44.87 -31.16 -15.14
CA SER A 216 -45.48 -31.56 -16.43
C SER A 216 -45.54 -30.59 -17.64
N GLY A 217 -45.21 -31.09 -18.84
CA GLY A 217 -46.07 -30.89 -20.04
C GLY A 217 -45.46 -30.47 -21.40
N GLY A 218 -45.05 -31.46 -22.22
CA GLY A 218 -45.18 -31.52 -23.71
C GLY A 218 -44.30 -30.61 -24.61
N PRO A 219 -44.39 -30.72 -25.97
CA PRO A 219 -44.77 -31.87 -26.80
C PRO A 219 -43.76 -32.17 -27.96
N ARG A 220 -43.65 -33.44 -28.36
CA ARG A 220 -43.74 -33.98 -29.74
C ARG A 220 -43.17 -35.39 -29.82
#